data_AF-A0A1H7HJB8-F1
#
_entry.id   AF-A0A1H7HJB8-F1
#
_cell.length_a   1.000
_cell.length_b   1.000
_cell.length_c   1.000
_cell.angle_alpha   90.00
_cell.angle_beta   90.00
_cell.angle_gamma   90.00
#
_symmetry.space_group_name_H-M   'P 1'
#
loop_
_entity.id
_entity.type
_entity.pdbx_description
1 polymer ?
#
loop_
_entity_poly.entity_id
_entity_poly.type
_entity_poly.pdbx_seq_one_letter_code
_entity_poly.pdbx_strand_id
1 'polypeptide(L)'
;MSHTHGRRRAAARRLGATAFVAALALGAAPVLAAPASAAPAPAKSKPAAGHGHTRAHASTADEPSPVDTLMRDAEVRYANAHWNWTAWNDSTPVAFGADQPNYQCAEFVARSLAAAGLIPGLSPDAPQNDYFTYHAPNGEVYDLLLISDLPQYHNLADYLHDSGIGVDLGDHPELAQPGDVVVTYAGPGGTKSHTGLVVTAQTATSEPLVDGHNHARNGYGYHYFAPSHLVQLVPDALAEVWTWTLEQELLHGPLQPAPAPSGSGTTQAPRLGTAPLLGDPAGPQV
;
A
#
# COMPACT_ATOMS: atom_id res chain seq x y z
N MET A 1 -5.08 -58.06 28.72
CA MET A 1 -4.39 -56.96 29.43
C MET A 1 -4.55 -55.71 28.59
N SER A 2 -5.49 -54.86 29.00
CA SER A 2 -5.89 -53.64 28.31
C SER A 2 -5.02 -52.46 28.74
N HIS A 3 -4.49 -51.71 27.77
CA HIS A 3 -3.96 -50.36 28.02
C HIS A 3 -4.73 -49.35 27.16
N THR A 4 -5.74 -48.76 27.78
CA THR A 4 -6.41 -47.51 27.39
C THR A 4 -5.46 -46.34 27.64
N HIS A 5 -5.01 -45.67 26.57
CA HIS A 5 -4.36 -44.36 26.69
C HIS A 5 -5.31 -43.25 26.26
N GLY A 6 -5.50 -42.31 27.19
CA GLY A 6 -6.53 -41.29 27.19
C GLY A 6 -6.31 -40.17 26.18
N ARG A 7 -7.42 -39.75 25.58
CA ARG A 7 -7.59 -38.46 24.94
C ARG A 7 -7.49 -37.35 25.99
N ARG A 8 -6.46 -36.51 25.92
CA ARG A 8 -6.49 -35.18 26.53
C ARG A 8 -6.90 -34.16 25.46
N ARG A 9 -8.14 -33.69 25.55
CA ARG A 9 -8.59 -32.46 24.90
C ARG A 9 -7.98 -31.29 25.67
N ALA A 10 -7.13 -30.50 25.02
CA ALA A 10 -6.76 -29.18 25.51
C ALA A 10 -7.63 -28.15 24.76
N ALA A 11 -8.73 -27.77 25.41
CA ALA A 11 -9.39 -26.51 25.13
C ALA A 11 -8.68 -25.42 25.94
N ALA A 12 -8.06 -24.44 25.28
CA ALA A 12 -7.64 -23.20 25.92
C ALA A 12 -7.45 -22.09 24.87
N ARG A 13 -8.52 -21.34 24.67
CA ARG A 13 -8.58 -19.87 24.51
C ARG A 13 -7.26 -19.15 24.16
N ARG A 14 -7.22 -18.56 22.97
CA ARG A 14 -6.73 -17.19 22.75
C ARG A 14 -7.55 -16.53 21.63
N LEU A 15 -8.65 -15.88 22.01
CA LEU A 15 -9.23 -14.80 21.22
C LEU A 15 -8.35 -13.58 21.49
N GLY A 16 -7.43 -13.31 20.58
CA GLY A 16 -6.54 -12.15 20.62
C GLY A 16 -6.95 -11.16 19.53
N ALA A 17 -7.62 -10.09 19.96
CA ALA A 17 -7.70 -8.78 19.28
C ALA A 17 -8.19 -8.73 17.82
N THR A 18 -9.46 -9.06 17.58
CA THR A 18 -10.25 -8.52 16.46
C THR A 18 -11.40 -7.68 17.03
N ALA A 19 -11.06 -6.51 17.57
CA ALA A 19 -12.05 -5.52 18.00
C ALA A 19 -11.39 -4.15 18.14
N PHE A 20 -11.10 -3.47 17.02
CA PHE A 20 -10.79 -2.03 17.09
C PHE A 20 -11.33 -1.15 15.95
N VAL A 21 -12.13 -1.67 15.01
CA VAL A 21 -12.68 -0.83 13.92
C VAL A 21 -14.15 -0.43 14.12
N ALA A 22 -14.89 -1.04 15.06
CA ALA A 22 -16.31 -0.71 15.28
C ALA A 22 -16.60 0.39 16.33
N ALA A 23 -15.59 0.99 16.97
CA ALA A 23 -15.79 1.91 18.11
C ALA A 23 -15.60 3.41 17.80
N LEU A 24 -15.29 3.79 16.56
CA LEU A 24 -14.95 5.19 16.21
C LEU A 24 -16.09 6.01 15.60
N ALA A 25 -17.32 5.49 15.55
CA ALA A 25 -18.46 6.21 14.95
C ALA A 25 -19.40 6.94 15.94
N LEU A 26 -19.20 6.85 17.26
CA LEU A 26 -20.10 7.48 18.23
C LEU A 26 -19.33 8.01 19.45
N GLY A 27 -18.82 9.25 19.37
CA GLY A 27 -18.27 9.92 20.55
C GLY A 27 -17.65 11.29 20.33
N ALA A 28 -18.42 12.32 20.68
CA ALA A 28 -17.99 13.67 21.08
C ALA A 28 -17.57 14.69 19.99
N ALA A 29 -18.51 15.59 19.67
CA ALA A 29 -18.20 17.01 19.54
C ALA A 29 -17.97 17.60 20.96
N PRO A 30 -17.07 18.59 21.11
CA PRO A 30 -17.54 19.97 20.96
C PRO A 30 -16.55 20.94 20.26
N VAL A 31 -17.16 21.83 19.47
CA VAL A 31 -16.88 23.26 19.25
C VAL A 31 -15.43 23.74 19.44
N LEU A 32 -14.77 24.06 18.32
CA LEU A 32 -13.79 25.15 18.24
C LEU A 32 -14.01 25.93 16.93
N ALA A 33 -13.94 27.25 17.07
CA ALA A 33 -14.34 28.25 16.09
C ALA A 33 -13.39 28.32 14.88
N ALA A 34 -13.97 28.39 13.68
CA ALA A 34 -13.28 28.74 12.44
C ALA A 34 -13.23 30.28 12.28
N PRO A 35 -12.13 30.86 11.76
CA PRO A 35 -12.18 32.17 11.14
C PRO A 35 -12.78 32.05 9.73
N ALA A 36 -13.63 33.02 9.41
CA ALA A 36 -14.36 33.14 8.16
C ALA A 36 -13.46 33.57 6.99
N SER A 37 -13.70 32.96 5.81
CA SER A 37 -13.94 33.62 4.50
C SER A 37 -13.17 32.98 3.34
N ALA A 38 -13.89 32.35 2.43
CA ALA A 38 -14.07 32.81 1.04
C ALA A 38 -15.11 31.93 0.33
N ALA A 39 -16.15 32.55 -0.22
CA ALA A 39 -17.23 31.88 -0.93
C ALA A 39 -16.79 31.38 -2.33
N PRO A 40 -17.33 30.26 -2.82
CA PRO A 40 -17.06 29.76 -4.17
C PRO A 40 -17.91 30.51 -5.23
N ALA A 41 -17.30 30.77 -6.38
CA ALA A 41 -17.99 31.28 -7.57
C ALA A 41 -18.72 30.15 -8.32
N PRO A 42 -19.86 30.42 -8.97
CA PRO A 42 -20.73 29.40 -9.52
C PRO A 42 -20.21 28.77 -10.83
N ALA A 43 -20.37 27.46 -10.92
CA ALA A 43 -20.16 26.64 -12.11
C ALA A 43 -21.10 27.04 -13.26
N LYS A 44 -20.55 27.05 -14.48
CA LYS A 44 -21.34 27.00 -15.72
C LYS A 44 -21.26 25.60 -16.29
N SER A 45 -22.40 24.90 -16.29
CA SER A 45 -22.62 23.65 -16.99
C SER A 45 -23.12 23.89 -18.41
N LYS A 46 -22.63 23.09 -19.39
CA LYS A 46 -23.48 22.47 -20.42
C LYS A 46 -22.78 21.26 -21.06
N PRO A 47 -23.50 20.14 -21.32
CA PRO A 47 -22.90 18.86 -21.72
C PRO A 47 -22.86 18.65 -23.24
N ALA A 48 -21.95 17.79 -23.70
CA ALA A 48 -21.98 17.18 -25.02
C ALA A 48 -22.23 15.67 -24.89
N ALA A 49 -23.22 15.19 -25.65
CA ALA A 49 -23.67 13.82 -25.69
C ALA A 49 -22.68 12.92 -26.46
N GLY A 50 -22.41 11.73 -25.91
CA GLY A 50 -21.75 10.63 -26.60
C GLY A 50 -22.22 9.31 -26.01
N HIS A 51 -22.96 8.53 -26.81
CA HIS A 51 -23.38 7.17 -26.47
C HIS A 51 -22.19 6.22 -26.54
N GLY A 52 -21.86 5.56 -25.43
CA GLY A 52 -20.91 4.46 -25.38
C GLY A 52 -20.96 3.81 -24.00
N HIS A 53 -21.34 2.53 -23.94
CA HIS A 53 -21.43 1.75 -22.71
C HIS A 53 -20.03 1.48 -22.13
N THR A 54 -19.54 2.37 -21.28
CA THR A 54 -18.54 2.06 -20.26
C THR A 54 -19.02 2.67 -18.95
N ARG A 55 -18.97 1.88 -17.88
CA ARG A 55 -19.38 2.28 -16.53
C ARG A 55 -18.34 3.28 -16.00
N ALA A 56 -18.44 4.52 -16.45
CA ALA A 56 -17.66 5.63 -15.93
C ALA A 56 -18.11 5.88 -14.50
N HIS A 57 -17.30 5.49 -13.52
CA HIS A 57 -17.36 6.01 -12.16
C HIS A 57 -16.83 7.46 -12.15
N ALA A 58 -17.50 8.34 -12.89
CA ALA A 58 -17.39 9.77 -12.65
C ALA A 58 -18.33 10.08 -11.47
N SER A 59 -17.90 9.78 -10.25
CA SER A 59 -18.64 10.20 -9.07
C SER A 59 -18.52 11.72 -8.93
N THR A 60 -19.66 12.37 -9.00
CA THR A 60 -19.83 13.77 -8.66
C THR A 60 -19.50 13.98 -7.19
N ALA A 61 -18.39 14.68 -6.89
CA ALA A 61 -18.14 15.43 -5.64
C ALA A 61 -18.79 14.88 -4.34
N ASP A 62 -18.73 13.58 -4.11
CA ASP A 62 -18.96 13.04 -2.78
C ASP A 62 -17.64 13.27 -2.04
N GLU A 63 -17.70 14.10 -1.00
CA GLU A 63 -16.60 14.28 -0.07
C GLU A 63 -16.09 12.90 0.35
N PRO A 64 -14.76 12.65 0.32
CA PRO A 64 -14.21 11.35 0.68
C PRO A 64 -14.69 10.96 2.08
N SER A 65 -14.97 9.68 2.28
CA SER A 65 -15.47 9.22 3.56
C SER A 65 -14.46 9.61 4.66
N PRO A 66 -14.90 9.96 5.89
CA PRO A 66 -13.97 10.26 6.97
C PRO A 66 -13.00 9.11 7.26
N VAL A 67 -13.42 7.87 6.98
CA VAL A 67 -12.59 6.68 7.11
C VAL A 67 -11.50 6.66 6.03
N ASP A 68 -11.84 6.95 4.77
CA ASP A 68 -10.87 7.06 3.67
C ASP A 68 -9.83 8.15 3.93
N THR A 69 -10.28 9.29 4.47
CA THR A 69 -9.38 10.40 4.81
C THR A 69 -8.41 9.98 5.90
N LEU A 70 -8.91 9.36 6.99
CA LEU A 70 -8.08 8.87 8.08
C LEU A 70 -7.08 7.80 7.64
N MET A 71 -7.52 6.90 6.75
CA MET A 71 -6.72 5.83 6.17
C MET A 71 -5.58 6.41 5.32
N ARG A 72 -5.90 7.28 4.35
CA ARG A 72 -4.89 7.95 3.50
C ARG A 72 -3.93 8.80 4.33
N ASP A 73 -4.42 9.50 5.34
CA ASP A 73 -3.57 10.26 6.28
C ASP A 73 -2.58 9.35 7.03
N ALA A 74 -2.96 8.11 7.35
CA ALA A 74 -2.08 7.16 8.03
C ALA A 74 -0.95 6.68 7.10
N GLU A 75 -1.25 6.38 5.83
CA GLU A 75 -0.25 6.01 4.82
C GLU A 75 0.75 7.14 4.60
N VAL A 76 0.24 8.33 4.33
CA VAL A 76 1.05 9.52 4.05
C VAL A 76 1.87 9.91 5.27
N ARG A 77 1.34 9.77 6.48
CA ARG A 77 2.10 9.99 7.72
C ARG A 77 3.24 8.98 7.86
N TYR A 78 2.99 7.71 7.55
CA TYR A 78 4.04 6.71 7.57
C TYR A 78 5.14 7.07 6.56
N ALA A 79 4.78 7.33 5.30
CA ALA A 79 5.72 7.70 4.26
C ALA A 79 6.60 8.91 4.65
N ASN A 80 5.97 10.01 5.06
CA ASN A 80 6.67 11.24 5.48
C ASN A 80 7.62 11.02 6.66
N ALA A 81 7.33 10.07 7.55
CA ALA A 81 8.16 9.80 8.72
C ALA A 81 9.34 8.85 8.44
N HIS A 82 9.27 8.07 7.36
CA HIS A 82 10.18 6.94 7.09
C HIS A 82 10.92 7.03 5.75
N TRP A 83 10.65 8.04 4.91
CA TRP A 83 11.25 8.18 3.57
C TRP A 83 12.79 8.16 3.56
N ASN A 84 13.44 8.60 4.64
CA ASN A 84 14.91 8.69 4.74
C ASN A 84 15.55 7.62 5.63
N TRP A 85 14.83 6.58 6.04
CA TRP A 85 15.40 5.55 6.91
C TRP A 85 16.29 4.58 6.13
N THR A 86 17.39 4.12 6.72
CA THR A 86 18.29 3.13 6.06
C THR A 86 17.66 1.74 5.90
N ALA A 87 16.74 1.37 6.79
CA ALA A 87 15.96 0.14 6.78
C ALA A 87 14.66 0.33 7.58
N TRP A 88 13.69 -0.59 7.42
CA TRP A 88 12.41 -0.52 8.15
C TRP A 88 12.56 -0.49 9.67
N ASN A 89 13.62 -1.09 10.21
CA ASN A 89 13.93 -1.15 11.65
C ASN A 89 15.17 -0.32 12.03
N ASP A 90 15.71 0.48 11.11
CA ASP A 90 16.85 1.37 11.36
C ASP A 90 16.51 2.79 10.91
N SER A 91 16.08 3.59 11.88
CA SER A 91 15.69 4.98 11.70
C SER A 91 16.87 5.95 11.53
N THR A 92 18.09 5.43 11.34
CA THR A 92 19.23 6.25 10.92
C THR A 92 18.86 6.99 9.63
N PRO A 93 18.79 8.33 9.64
CA PRO A 93 18.37 9.09 8.48
C PRO A 93 19.52 9.17 7.47
N VAL A 94 19.20 9.01 6.19
CA VAL A 94 20.10 9.31 5.08
C VAL A 94 19.78 10.68 4.49
N ALA A 95 20.75 11.23 3.75
CA ALA A 95 20.51 12.46 2.99
C ALA A 95 19.52 12.21 1.85
N PHE A 96 18.85 13.27 1.40
CA PHE A 96 18.01 13.22 0.22
C PHE A 96 18.79 12.71 -1.00
N GLY A 97 18.20 11.76 -1.73
CA GLY A 97 18.80 11.09 -2.89
C GLY A 97 19.82 10.00 -2.55
N ALA A 98 20.17 9.79 -1.27
CA ALA A 98 21.13 8.76 -0.90
C ALA A 98 20.52 7.35 -0.98
N ASP A 99 21.37 6.37 -1.25
CA ASP A 99 20.98 4.96 -1.38
C ASP A 99 20.49 4.37 -0.05
N GLN A 100 19.45 3.53 -0.16
CA GLN A 100 18.86 2.77 0.95
C GLN A 100 18.88 1.28 0.60
N PRO A 101 20.05 0.61 0.60
CA PRO A 101 20.21 -0.74 0.03
C PRO A 101 19.45 -1.83 0.80
N ASN A 102 19.02 -1.55 2.02
CA ASN A 102 18.30 -2.49 2.89
C ASN A 102 16.82 -2.16 3.05
N TYR A 103 16.30 -1.20 2.28
CA TYR A 103 14.88 -0.82 2.31
C TYR A 103 14.34 -0.75 0.88
N GLN A 104 13.59 -1.77 0.50
CA GLN A 104 13.04 -1.87 -0.86
C GLN A 104 11.88 -0.90 -1.05
N CYS A 105 11.72 -0.40 -2.27
CA CYS A 105 10.67 0.54 -2.66
C CYS A 105 9.27 -0.02 -2.41
N ALA A 106 9.05 -1.29 -2.78
CA ALA A 106 7.79 -1.97 -2.49
C ALA A 106 7.59 -2.20 -0.99
N GLU A 107 8.64 -2.50 -0.22
CA GLU A 107 8.53 -2.62 1.23
C GLU A 107 8.07 -1.32 1.88
N PHE A 108 8.61 -0.17 1.44
CA PHE A 108 8.20 1.14 1.94
C PHE A 108 6.72 1.43 1.69
N VAL A 109 6.25 1.17 0.46
CA VAL A 109 4.83 1.34 0.12
C VAL A 109 3.97 0.34 0.88
N ALA A 110 4.34 -0.94 0.94
CA ALA A 110 3.62 -1.97 1.66
C ALA A 110 3.47 -1.66 3.16
N ARG A 111 4.54 -1.15 3.80
CA ARG A 111 4.47 -0.71 5.21
C ARG A 111 3.59 0.53 5.40
N SER A 112 3.57 1.44 4.42
CA SER A 112 2.65 2.59 4.43
C SER A 112 1.19 2.11 4.39
N LEU A 113 0.87 1.18 3.48
CA LEU A 113 -0.46 0.55 3.38
C LEU A 113 -0.82 -0.23 4.65
N ALA A 114 0.13 -0.96 5.24
CA ALA A 114 -0.07 -1.68 6.50
C ALA A 114 -0.33 -0.73 7.68
N ALA A 115 0.30 0.46 7.71
CA ALA A 115 0.02 1.49 8.71
C ALA A 115 -1.43 2.00 8.67
N ALA A 116 -2.06 1.94 7.49
CA ALA A 116 -3.46 2.28 7.27
C ALA A 116 -4.42 1.09 7.42
N GLY A 117 -3.89 -0.11 7.71
CA GLY A 117 -4.68 -1.32 7.88
C GLY A 117 -5.13 -1.97 6.57
N LEU A 118 -4.54 -1.57 5.43
CA LEU A 118 -4.86 -2.11 4.11
C LEU A 118 -4.14 -3.41 3.78
N ILE A 119 -3.33 -3.96 4.70
CA ILE A 119 -2.70 -5.29 4.58
C ILE A 119 -3.09 -6.13 5.80
N PRO A 120 -4.20 -6.89 5.72
CA PRO A 120 -4.72 -7.65 6.86
C PRO A 120 -3.67 -8.57 7.49
N GLY A 121 -3.50 -8.47 8.80
CA GLY A 121 -2.56 -9.30 9.55
C GLY A 121 -1.11 -8.81 9.59
N LEU A 122 -0.76 -7.74 8.85
CA LEU A 122 0.54 -7.08 8.95
C LEU A 122 0.43 -5.72 9.64
N SER A 123 1.43 -5.42 10.47
CA SER A 123 1.66 -4.07 11.00
C SER A 123 2.85 -3.44 10.29
N PRO A 124 2.97 -2.10 10.24
CA PRO A 124 4.11 -1.42 9.64
C PRO A 124 5.46 -1.79 10.28
N ASP A 125 5.45 -2.31 11.51
CA ASP A 125 6.63 -2.74 12.28
C ASP A 125 6.86 -4.27 12.22
N ALA A 126 6.07 -5.02 11.46
CA ALA A 126 6.24 -6.46 11.36
C ALA A 126 7.60 -6.82 10.72
N PRO A 127 8.22 -7.95 11.10
CA PRO A 127 9.45 -8.43 10.50
C PRO A 127 9.39 -8.45 8.97
N GLN A 128 10.48 -8.07 8.30
CA GLN A 128 10.56 -8.07 6.84
C GLN A 128 10.21 -9.44 6.21
N ASN A 129 10.48 -10.55 6.89
CA ASN A 129 10.10 -11.89 6.41
C ASN A 129 8.58 -12.07 6.27
N ASP A 130 7.79 -11.40 7.12
CA ASP A 130 6.33 -11.49 7.07
C ASP A 130 5.77 -10.74 5.85
N TYR A 131 6.50 -9.74 5.35
CA TYR A 131 6.23 -9.06 4.06
C TYR A 131 6.73 -9.86 2.87
N PHE A 132 7.90 -10.52 2.98
CA PHE A 132 8.48 -11.36 1.91
C PHE A 132 7.63 -12.60 1.60
N THR A 133 6.94 -13.14 2.61
CA THR A 133 6.12 -14.34 2.51
C THR A 133 4.72 -14.09 3.04
N TYR A 134 4.13 -12.98 2.62
CA TYR A 134 2.81 -12.60 3.11
C TYR A 134 1.74 -13.57 2.60
N HIS A 135 1.15 -14.32 3.53
CA HIS A 135 0.03 -15.20 3.26
C HIS A 135 -1.27 -14.41 3.29
N ALA A 136 -1.82 -14.13 2.12
CA ALA A 136 -3.02 -13.32 2.00
C ALA A 136 -4.29 -14.18 2.21
N PRO A 137 -5.44 -13.54 2.53
CA PRO A 137 -6.72 -14.22 2.73
C PRO A 137 -7.14 -15.19 1.61
N ASN A 138 -6.83 -14.88 0.34
CA ASN A 138 -7.16 -15.73 -0.81
C ASN A 138 -6.34 -17.04 -0.89
N GLY A 139 -5.42 -17.28 0.05
CA GLY A 139 -4.58 -18.48 0.10
C GLY A 139 -3.28 -18.37 -0.69
N GLU A 140 -3.07 -17.28 -1.43
CA GLU A 140 -1.85 -17.00 -2.18
C GLU A 140 -0.76 -16.39 -1.29
N VAL A 141 0.49 -16.49 -1.74
CA VAL A 141 1.65 -15.88 -1.09
C VAL A 141 2.18 -14.74 -1.95
N TYR A 142 2.28 -13.56 -1.34
CA TYR A 142 2.80 -12.35 -1.97
C TYR A 142 4.16 -12.00 -1.37
N ASP A 143 5.11 -11.63 -2.24
CA ASP A 143 6.33 -10.92 -1.87
C ASP A 143 6.05 -9.42 -1.95
N LEU A 144 5.65 -8.83 -0.82
CA LEU A 144 5.36 -7.40 -0.71
C LEU A 144 6.62 -6.53 -0.68
N LEU A 145 7.82 -7.14 -0.74
CA LEU A 145 9.10 -6.44 -0.91
C LEU A 145 9.46 -6.27 -2.38
N LEU A 146 8.71 -6.90 -3.27
CA LEU A 146 8.93 -6.91 -4.72
C LEU A 146 7.85 -6.10 -5.44
N ILE A 147 8.25 -5.41 -6.51
CA ILE A 147 7.32 -4.82 -7.49
C ILE A 147 7.45 -5.46 -8.88
N SER A 148 8.59 -6.09 -9.17
CA SER A 148 8.88 -6.62 -10.50
C SER A 148 8.09 -7.88 -10.85
N ASP A 149 7.81 -8.04 -12.13
CA ASP A 149 7.13 -9.21 -12.67
C ASP A 149 8.10 -10.40 -12.73
N LEU A 150 7.98 -11.32 -11.78
CA LEU A 150 8.73 -12.57 -11.74
C LEU A 150 7.75 -13.74 -11.73
N PRO A 151 7.84 -14.71 -12.67
CA PRO A 151 6.81 -15.75 -12.83
C PRO A 151 6.51 -16.59 -11.58
N GLN A 152 7.44 -16.66 -10.64
CA GLN A 152 7.31 -17.44 -9.41
C GLN A 152 6.84 -16.63 -8.19
N TYR A 153 6.58 -15.33 -8.33
CA TYR A 153 6.19 -14.45 -7.24
C TYR A 153 4.94 -13.64 -7.61
N HIS A 154 4.02 -13.51 -6.66
CA HIS A 154 3.05 -12.43 -6.66
C HIS A 154 3.67 -11.22 -5.95
N ASN A 155 3.64 -10.05 -6.55
CA ASN A 155 4.28 -8.85 -6.04
C ASN A 155 3.26 -7.88 -5.41
N LEU A 156 3.73 -6.71 -4.94
CA LEU A 156 2.86 -5.68 -4.35
C LEU A 156 1.72 -5.24 -5.30
N ALA A 157 1.98 -5.10 -6.59
CA ALA A 157 0.94 -4.68 -7.54
C ALA A 157 -0.12 -5.77 -7.74
N ASP A 158 0.29 -7.05 -7.73
CA ASP A 158 -0.65 -8.17 -7.78
C ASP A 158 -1.55 -8.18 -6.54
N TYR A 159 -0.99 -7.92 -5.35
CA TYR A 159 -1.77 -7.79 -4.12
C TYR A 159 -2.83 -6.68 -4.20
N LEU A 160 -2.44 -5.48 -4.64
CA LEU A 160 -3.35 -4.33 -4.78
C LEU A 160 -4.51 -4.66 -5.74
N HIS A 161 -4.23 -5.37 -6.83
CA HIS A 161 -5.23 -5.79 -7.79
C HIS A 161 -6.15 -6.88 -7.23
N ASP A 162 -5.58 -7.96 -6.70
CA ASP A 162 -6.33 -9.15 -6.26
C ASP A 162 -7.21 -8.91 -5.03
N SER A 163 -6.78 -8.00 -4.14
CA SER A 163 -7.56 -7.57 -2.98
C SER A 163 -8.66 -6.55 -3.33
N GLY A 164 -8.68 -6.05 -4.56
CA GLY A 164 -9.66 -5.07 -5.05
C GLY A 164 -9.43 -3.64 -4.58
N ILE A 165 -8.41 -3.38 -3.75
CA ILE A 165 -8.17 -2.03 -3.21
C ILE A 165 -7.48 -1.09 -4.19
N GLY A 166 -6.76 -1.61 -5.18
CA GLY A 166 -6.02 -0.82 -6.16
C GLY A 166 -6.59 -0.96 -7.57
N VAL A 167 -6.81 0.19 -8.23
CA VAL A 167 -7.19 0.26 -9.64
C VAL A 167 -6.08 0.94 -10.42
N ASP A 168 -5.48 0.22 -11.37
CA ASP A 168 -4.53 0.79 -12.31
C ASP A 168 -5.27 1.73 -13.28
N LEU A 169 -4.97 3.02 -13.19
CA LEU A 169 -5.52 4.06 -14.06
C LEU A 169 -4.61 4.33 -15.26
N GLY A 170 -3.41 3.75 -15.34
CA GLY A 170 -2.41 4.13 -16.34
C GLY A 170 -1.73 5.46 -15.99
N ASP A 171 -1.19 6.14 -17.00
CA ASP A 171 -0.47 7.41 -16.84
C ASP A 171 -1.44 8.60 -16.73
N HIS A 172 -2.06 8.74 -15.56
CA HIS A 172 -3.01 9.82 -15.22
C HIS A 172 -2.63 10.53 -13.91
N PRO A 173 -1.47 11.22 -13.84
CA PRO A 173 -1.06 11.94 -12.64
C PRO A 173 -2.07 13.00 -12.18
N GLU A 174 -2.89 13.53 -13.08
CA GLU A 174 -3.96 14.48 -12.76
C GLU A 174 -5.08 13.93 -11.89
N LEU A 175 -5.17 12.61 -11.76
CA LEU A 175 -6.14 11.92 -10.91
C LEU A 175 -5.55 11.52 -9.55
N ALA A 176 -4.24 11.69 -9.35
CA ALA A 176 -3.53 11.23 -8.17
C ALA A 176 -4.02 11.92 -6.89
N GLN A 177 -4.30 11.10 -5.88
CA GLN A 177 -4.61 11.53 -4.52
C GLN A 177 -3.54 11.04 -3.55
N PRO A 178 -3.35 11.71 -2.39
CA PRO A 178 -2.45 11.20 -1.37
C PRO A 178 -2.87 9.79 -0.93
N GLY A 179 -1.89 8.89 -0.76
CA GLY A 179 -2.08 7.46 -0.52
C GLY A 179 -2.15 6.59 -1.77
N ASP A 180 -2.39 7.17 -2.95
CA ASP A 180 -2.32 6.39 -4.20
C ASP A 180 -0.87 5.91 -4.45
N VAL A 181 -0.73 4.80 -5.18
CA VAL A 181 0.56 4.15 -5.44
C VAL A 181 1.01 4.46 -6.86
N VAL A 182 2.28 4.79 -7.04
CA VAL A 182 2.90 4.93 -8.36
C VAL A 182 3.68 3.66 -8.66
N VAL A 183 3.46 3.06 -9.83
CA VAL A 183 4.22 1.91 -10.32
C VAL A 183 5.00 2.33 -11.56
N THR A 184 6.32 2.30 -11.48
CA THR A 184 7.24 2.61 -12.59
C THR A 184 7.59 1.36 -13.37
N TYR A 185 7.81 1.53 -14.68
CA TYR A 185 8.14 0.46 -15.60
C TYR A 185 9.54 0.62 -16.18
N ALA A 186 10.15 -0.51 -16.53
CA ALA A 186 11.42 -0.60 -17.25
C ALA A 186 11.26 -0.20 -18.73
N GLY A 187 10.80 1.03 -18.98
CA GLY A 187 10.57 1.60 -20.30
C GLY A 187 9.12 1.44 -20.77
N PRO A 188 8.72 2.09 -21.87
CA PRO A 188 7.37 1.96 -22.41
C PRO A 188 7.04 0.50 -22.77
N GLY A 189 5.99 -0.05 -22.15
CA GLY A 189 5.63 -1.48 -22.30
C GLY A 189 6.61 -2.45 -21.64
N GLY A 190 7.50 -1.96 -20.78
CA GLY A 190 8.43 -2.77 -19.99
C GLY A 190 7.74 -3.44 -18.80
N THR A 191 8.52 -4.18 -18.02
CA THR A 191 8.08 -4.80 -16.76
C THR A 191 8.13 -3.79 -15.62
N LYS A 192 7.36 -4.01 -14.55
CA LYS A 192 7.42 -3.17 -13.35
C LYS A 192 8.84 -3.16 -12.75
N SER A 193 9.34 -1.99 -12.36
CA SER A 193 10.72 -1.80 -11.89
C SER A 193 10.84 -1.06 -10.55
N HIS A 194 9.94 -0.13 -10.26
CA HIS A 194 10.00 0.69 -9.05
C HIS A 194 8.59 1.10 -8.60
N THR A 195 8.46 1.55 -7.35
CA THR A 195 7.19 2.08 -6.83
C THR A 195 7.41 3.19 -5.81
N GLY A 196 6.45 4.11 -5.73
CA GLY A 196 6.39 5.15 -4.71
C GLY A 196 4.96 5.40 -4.22
N LEU A 197 4.82 6.22 -3.19
CA LEU A 197 3.52 6.63 -2.63
C LEU A 197 3.27 8.11 -2.94
N VAL A 198 2.11 8.45 -3.49
CA VAL A 198 1.69 9.83 -3.65
C VAL A 198 1.45 10.45 -2.27
N VAL A 199 2.15 11.52 -1.94
CA VAL A 199 2.04 12.24 -0.65
C VAL A 199 1.36 13.60 -0.80
N THR A 200 1.23 14.11 -2.02
CA THR A 200 0.51 15.36 -2.30
C THR A 200 -0.18 15.27 -3.65
N ALA A 201 -1.47 15.65 -3.69
CA ALA A 201 -2.23 15.73 -4.94
C ALA A 201 -1.70 16.81 -5.88
N GLN A 202 -2.08 16.73 -7.15
CA GLN A 202 -1.88 17.83 -8.08
C GLN A 202 -2.56 19.12 -7.60
N THR A 203 -1.90 20.26 -7.82
CA THR A 203 -2.50 21.59 -7.68
C THR A 203 -2.56 22.29 -9.05
N ALA A 204 -3.15 23.49 -9.10
CA ALA A 204 -3.17 24.29 -10.32
C ALA A 204 -1.77 24.65 -10.85
N THR A 205 -0.73 24.58 -10.02
CA THR A 205 0.62 25.06 -10.34
C THR A 205 1.72 24.01 -10.14
N SER A 206 1.38 22.81 -9.67
CA SER A 206 2.35 21.79 -9.32
C SER A 206 1.76 20.40 -9.55
N GLU A 207 2.56 19.51 -10.12
CA GLU A 207 2.22 18.09 -10.26
C GLU A 207 2.12 17.38 -8.89
N PRO A 208 1.56 16.16 -8.83
CA PRO A 208 1.58 15.36 -7.61
C PRO A 208 3.00 15.06 -7.14
N LEU A 209 3.18 14.99 -5.82
CA LEU A 209 4.46 14.65 -5.22
C LEU A 209 4.43 13.22 -4.67
N VAL A 210 5.55 12.52 -4.81
CA VAL A 210 5.72 11.10 -4.52
C VAL A 210 6.92 10.90 -3.61
N ASP A 211 6.73 10.13 -2.54
CA ASP A 211 7.81 9.62 -1.70
C ASP A 211 8.21 8.21 -2.15
N GLY A 212 9.50 7.89 -2.03
CA GLY A 212 10.04 6.60 -2.48
C GLY A 212 11.34 6.22 -1.78
N HIS A 213 11.67 4.93 -1.90
CA HIS A 213 12.85 4.29 -1.29
C HIS A 213 13.82 3.77 -2.36
N ASN A 214 14.83 2.97 -1.97
CA ASN A 214 16.06 2.64 -2.72
C ASN A 214 16.98 3.84 -2.96
N HIS A 215 16.42 4.99 -3.33
CA HIS A 215 17.03 6.30 -3.23
C HIS A 215 16.07 7.19 -2.44
N ALA A 216 16.54 7.82 -1.37
CA ALA A 216 15.67 8.56 -0.45
C ALA A 216 14.98 9.73 -1.17
N ARG A 217 13.72 9.54 -1.56
CA ARG A 217 12.93 10.50 -2.32
C ARG A 217 11.83 11.07 -1.42
N ASN A 218 11.91 12.37 -1.18
CA ASN A 218 10.90 13.14 -0.45
C ASN A 218 10.26 14.15 -1.39
N GLY A 219 8.97 13.99 -1.67
CA GLY A 219 8.18 14.91 -2.46
C GLY A 219 8.73 15.10 -3.88
N TYR A 220 9.16 14.03 -4.54
CA TYR A 220 9.58 14.11 -5.94
C TYR A 220 8.36 14.30 -6.84
N GLY A 221 8.48 15.10 -7.89
CA GLY A 221 7.44 15.20 -8.92
C GLY A 221 7.15 13.83 -9.54
N TYR A 222 5.87 13.54 -9.80
CA TYR A 222 5.41 12.30 -10.43
C TYR A 222 6.21 11.96 -11.71
N HIS A 223 6.61 12.95 -12.52
CA HIS A 223 7.39 12.71 -13.74
C HIS A 223 8.74 12.01 -13.52
N TYR A 224 9.35 12.08 -12.32
CA TYR A 224 10.59 11.35 -12.00
C TYR A 224 10.39 9.84 -11.85
N PHE A 225 9.13 9.39 -11.87
CA PHE A 225 8.75 7.98 -11.86
C PHE A 225 8.34 7.49 -13.24
N ALA A 226 8.39 8.33 -14.27
CA ALA A 226 8.00 7.94 -15.64
C ALA A 226 9.02 6.98 -16.29
N PRO A 227 8.57 6.02 -17.12
CA PRO A 227 7.17 5.71 -17.43
C PRO A 227 6.49 5.03 -16.23
N SER A 228 5.32 5.54 -15.84
CA SER A 228 4.61 5.10 -14.64
C SER A 228 3.12 4.99 -14.86
N HIS A 229 2.49 4.14 -14.07
CA HIS A 229 1.05 4.11 -13.87
C HIS A 229 0.70 4.56 -12.46
N LEU A 230 -0.43 5.23 -12.34
CA LEU A 230 -1.10 5.53 -11.08
C LEU A 230 -2.02 4.36 -10.72
N VAL A 231 -1.77 3.72 -9.59
CA VAL A 231 -2.67 2.76 -8.96
C VAL A 231 -3.44 3.51 -7.87
N GLN A 232 -4.68 3.86 -8.16
CA GLN A 232 -5.53 4.60 -7.24
C GLN A 232 -6.18 3.65 -6.23
N LEU A 233 -6.18 4.05 -4.96
CA LEU A 233 -6.95 3.35 -3.94
C LEU A 233 -8.44 3.62 -4.13
N VAL A 234 -9.24 2.55 -4.20
CA VAL A 234 -10.69 2.64 -4.35
C VAL A 234 -11.33 3.38 -3.16
N PRO A 235 -12.49 4.03 -3.35
CA PRO A 235 -13.29 4.52 -2.23
C PRO A 235 -13.60 3.39 -1.24
N ASP A 236 -13.57 3.68 0.05
CA ASP A 236 -13.78 2.71 1.13
C ASP A 236 -12.84 1.49 1.07
N ALA A 237 -11.59 1.66 0.60
CA ALA A 237 -10.61 0.56 0.46
C ALA A 237 -10.42 -0.29 1.72
N LEU A 238 -10.54 0.32 2.90
CA LEU A 238 -10.51 -0.43 4.16
C LEU A 238 -11.72 -1.39 4.26
N ALA A 239 -12.92 -0.93 3.93
CA ALA A 239 -14.09 -1.80 3.92
C ALA A 239 -13.95 -2.89 2.83
N GLU A 240 -13.40 -2.54 1.67
CA GLU A 240 -13.15 -3.48 0.57
C GLU A 240 -12.21 -4.61 1.00
N VAL A 241 -11.03 -4.29 1.54
CA VAL A 241 -10.04 -5.32 1.93
C VAL A 241 -10.56 -6.24 3.03
N TRP A 242 -11.33 -5.70 3.98
CA TRP A 242 -11.91 -6.51 5.06
C TRP A 242 -13.09 -7.35 4.57
N THR A 243 -13.89 -6.85 3.63
CA THR A 243 -14.94 -7.63 2.98
C THR A 243 -14.32 -8.77 2.19
N TRP A 244 -13.33 -8.48 1.36
CA TRP A 244 -12.54 -9.47 0.64
C TRP A 244 -11.94 -10.50 1.61
N THR A 245 -11.32 -10.07 2.70
CA THR A 245 -10.75 -10.98 3.72
C THR A 245 -11.80 -11.96 4.27
N LEU A 246 -12.96 -11.46 4.67
CA LEU A 246 -14.04 -12.28 5.22
C LEU A 246 -14.61 -13.26 4.19
N GLU A 247 -14.76 -12.83 2.94
CA GLU A 247 -15.19 -13.69 1.85
C GLU A 247 -14.17 -14.82 1.59
N GLN A 248 -12.88 -14.49 1.58
CA GLN A 248 -11.85 -15.49 1.37
C GLN A 248 -11.73 -16.47 2.55
N GLU A 249 -11.89 -16.02 3.80
CA GLU A 249 -11.96 -16.90 4.97
C GLU A 249 -13.16 -17.86 4.91
N LEU A 250 -14.29 -17.42 4.37
CA LEU A 250 -15.46 -18.27 4.16
C LEU A 250 -15.17 -19.37 3.11
N LEU A 251 -14.45 -19.03 2.04
CA LEU A 251 -14.16 -19.94 0.92
C LEU A 251 -13.02 -20.91 1.23
N HIS A 252 -11.95 -20.43 1.88
CA HIS A 252 -10.71 -21.17 2.08
C HIS A 252 -10.49 -21.64 3.52
N GLY A 253 -11.35 -21.20 4.45
CA GLY A 253 -11.19 -21.42 5.88
C GLY A 253 -10.35 -20.30 6.54
N PRO A 254 -10.26 -20.30 7.87
CA PRO A 254 -9.52 -19.27 8.58
C PRO A 254 -8.04 -19.32 8.17
N LEU A 255 -7.45 -18.14 8.00
CA LEU A 255 -6.01 -18.00 7.82
C LEU A 255 -5.28 -18.78 8.92
N GLN A 256 -4.40 -19.70 8.53
CA GLN A 256 -3.54 -20.31 9.52
C GLN A 256 -2.62 -19.23 10.05
N PRO A 257 -2.58 -18.98 11.37
CA PRO A 257 -1.64 -18.03 11.92
C PRO A 257 -0.24 -18.44 11.50
N ALA A 258 0.54 -17.46 11.01
CA ALA A 258 1.93 -17.68 10.64
C ALA A 258 2.62 -18.48 11.76
N PRO A 259 3.34 -19.57 11.43
CA PRO A 259 4.01 -20.37 12.45
C PRO A 259 4.91 -19.46 13.28
N ALA A 260 4.81 -19.59 14.61
CA ALA A 260 5.58 -18.75 15.52
C ALA A 260 7.07 -18.77 15.11
N PRO A 261 7.74 -17.60 15.08
CA PRO A 261 9.10 -17.51 14.59
C PRO A 261 9.99 -18.47 15.37
N SER A 262 10.50 -19.48 14.68
CA SER A 262 11.55 -20.33 15.21
C SER A 262 12.80 -19.46 15.27
N GLY A 263 13.27 -19.20 16.49
CA GLY A 263 14.18 -18.09 16.79
C GLY A 263 15.48 -18.03 15.99
N SER A 264 16.01 -16.80 15.94
CA SER A 264 17.42 -16.44 15.71
C SER A 264 18.08 -17.07 14.48
N GLY A 265 17.56 -16.77 13.30
CA GLY A 265 18.34 -16.77 12.07
C GLY A 265 18.38 -15.35 11.54
N THR A 266 19.54 -14.71 11.52
CA THR A 266 19.79 -13.57 10.64
C THR A 266 19.75 -14.09 9.21
N THR A 267 18.56 -14.25 8.67
CA THR A 267 18.38 -14.60 7.26
C THR A 267 18.62 -13.31 6.49
N GLN A 268 19.86 -13.14 6.01
CA GLN A 268 20.09 -12.23 4.89
C GLN A 268 19.14 -12.64 3.77
N ALA A 269 18.35 -11.70 3.27
CA ALA A 269 17.65 -11.88 2.01
C ALA A 269 18.62 -12.44 0.96
N PRO A 270 18.19 -13.33 0.05
CA PRO A 270 19.04 -13.80 -1.02
C PRO A 270 19.61 -12.59 -1.75
N ARG A 271 20.94 -12.45 -1.75
CA ARG A 271 21.60 -11.52 -2.67
C ARG A 271 21.28 -12.03 -4.07
N LEU A 272 20.34 -11.37 -4.75
CA LEU A 272 20.16 -11.53 -6.18
C LEU A 272 21.54 -11.30 -6.81
N GLY A 273 22.08 -12.35 -7.43
CA GLY A 273 23.37 -12.28 -8.10
C GLY A 273 23.35 -11.13 -9.10
N THR A 274 24.49 -10.47 -9.26
CA THR A 274 24.71 -9.41 -10.23
C THR A 274 24.48 -9.94 -11.65
N ALA A 275 23.22 -9.90 -12.10
CA ALA A 275 22.89 -9.95 -13.51
C ALA A 275 23.51 -8.70 -14.17
N PRO A 276 23.97 -8.79 -15.42
CA PRO A 276 24.44 -7.62 -16.15
C PRO A 276 23.31 -6.58 -16.17
N LEU A 277 23.60 -5.40 -15.62
CA LEU A 277 22.78 -4.19 -15.64
C LEU A 277 22.32 -3.91 -17.08
N LEU A 278 21.12 -4.37 -17.44
CA LEU A 278 20.29 -3.60 -18.34
C LEU A 278 19.84 -2.38 -17.52
N GLY A 279 20.35 -1.22 -17.88
CA GLY A 279 20.14 0.02 -17.15
C GLY A 279 18.66 0.27 -16.88
N ASP A 280 18.37 0.65 -15.64
CA ASP A 280 17.09 1.20 -15.24
C ASP A 280 16.76 2.41 -16.14
N PRO A 281 15.63 2.40 -16.85
CA PRO A 281 15.22 3.52 -17.69
C PRO A 281 14.76 4.74 -16.89
N ALA A 282 14.69 4.68 -15.56
CA ALA A 282 14.45 5.83 -14.69
C ALA A 282 15.64 6.80 -14.57
N GLY A 283 16.76 6.53 -15.25
CA GLY A 283 17.91 7.43 -15.34
C GLY A 283 19.23 6.79 -14.90
N PRO A 284 20.37 7.46 -15.15
CA PRO A 284 21.68 6.92 -14.84
C PRO A 284 21.82 6.68 -13.34
N GLN A 285 22.20 5.46 -12.96
CA GLN A 285 22.64 5.12 -11.62
C GLN A 285 23.95 5.88 -11.33
N VAL A 286 23.86 6.98 -10.59
CA VAL A 286 24.97 7.74 -10.00
C VAL A 286 24.69 8.01 -8.54
#